data_AF-A0A2K3KWQ5-F1
#
_entry.id   AF-A0A2K3KWQ5-F1
#
_cell.length_a   1.000
_cell.length_b   1.000
_cell.length_c   1.000
_cell.angle_alpha   90.00
_cell.angle_beta   90.00
_cell.angle_gamma   90.00
#
_symmetry.space_group_name_H-M   'P 1'
#
loop_
_entity.id
_entity.type
_entity.pdbx_description
1 polymer ?
#
loop_
_entity_poly.entity_id
_entity_poly.type
_entity_poly.pdbx_seq_one_letter_code
_entity_poly.pdbx_strand_id
1 'polypeptide(L)'
;MPWWALIFASGLALIFTLPVSIITATTNQTPGLNIITEYIMGVISPGLPIANVCFKTYGYMSMSQAISFLSDFKLGHYMKIPP
;
A
#
# COMPACT_ATOMS: atom_id res chain seq x y z
N MET A 1 -16.76 9.02 1.39
CA MET A 1 -15.87 8.51 2.47
C MET A 1 -15.74 9.57 3.54
N PRO A 2 -15.68 9.20 4.83
CA PRO A 2 -15.27 10.14 5.87
C PRO A 2 -13.81 10.54 5.68
N TRP A 3 -13.48 11.82 5.90
CA TRP A 3 -12.13 12.38 5.71
C TRP A 3 -11.07 11.65 6.55
N TRP A 4 -11.44 11.17 7.74
CA TRP A 4 -10.56 10.41 8.64
C TRP A 4 -10.09 9.07 8.03
N ALA A 5 -10.88 8.47 7.14
CA ALA A 5 -10.49 7.21 6.50
C ALA A 5 -9.28 7.37 5.56
N LEU A 6 -9.01 8.56 5.03
CA LEU A 6 -7.80 8.81 4.22
C LEU A 6 -6.53 8.80 5.08
N ILE A 7 -6.58 9.42 6.26
CA ILE A 7 -5.46 9.44 7.21
C ILE A 7 -5.19 8.02 7.72
N PHE A 8 -6.26 7.27 7.99
CA PHE A 8 -6.13 5.88 8.41
C PHE A 8 -5.59 4.97 7.28
N ALA A 9 -6.05 5.15 6.03
CA ALA A 9 -5.53 4.43 4.86
C ALA A 9 -4.04 4.68 4.62
N SER A 10 -3.61 5.93 4.74
CA SER A 10 -2.20 6.31 4.56
C SER A 10 -1.30 5.77 5.68
N GLY A 11 -1.74 5.83 6.94
CA GLY A 11 -1.01 5.20 8.06
C GLY A 11 -0.85 3.70 7.89
N LEU A 12 -1.92 3.02 7.46
CA LEU A 12 -1.89 1.58 7.20
C LEU A 12 -0.97 1.24 6.01
N ALA A 13 -1.05 2.01 4.93
CA ALA A 13 -0.15 1.86 3.79
C ALA A 13 1.32 1.99 4.23
N LEU A 14 1.69 2.98 5.05
CA LEU A 14 3.07 3.16 5.53
C LEU A 14 3.59 1.96 6.33
N ILE A 15 2.80 1.46 7.28
CA ILE A 15 3.21 0.33 8.14
C ILE A 15 3.38 -0.95 7.31
N PHE A 16 2.44 -1.22 6.40
CA PHE A 16 2.45 -2.45 5.61
C PHE A 16 3.36 -2.38 4.38
N THR A 17 3.79 -1.18 3.94
CA THR A 17 4.76 -1.04 2.84
C THR A 17 6.07 -1.74 3.15
N LEU A 18 6.60 -1.62 4.39
CA LEU A 18 7.85 -2.26 4.79
C LEU A 18 7.84 -3.79 4.67
N PRO A 19 6.96 -4.54 5.39
CA PRO A 19 6.95 -6.00 5.32
C PRO A 19 6.58 -6.50 3.92
N VAL A 20 5.65 -5.84 3.22
CA VAL A 20 5.28 -6.26 1.86
C VAL A 20 6.43 -6.05 0.89
N SER A 21 7.17 -4.94 0.99
CA SER A 21 8.35 -4.70 0.14
C SER A 21 9.43 -5.77 0.31
N ILE A 22 9.66 -6.26 1.54
CA ILE A 22 10.62 -7.33 1.83
C ILE A 22 10.17 -8.64 1.18
N ILE A 23 8.89 -9.02 1.36
CA ILE A 23 8.33 -10.25 0.77
C ILE A 23 8.37 -10.18 -0.76
N THR A 24 8.00 -9.05 -1.35
CA THR A 24 8.08 -8.85 -2.80
C THR A 24 9.52 -8.95 -3.29
N ALA A 25 10.50 -8.41 -2.56
CA ALA A 25 11.91 -8.47 -2.91
C ALA A 25 12.51 -9.89 -2.79
N THR A 26 12.04 -10.72 -1.85
CA THR A 26 12.55 -12.09 -1.65
C THR A 26 11.83 -13.13 -2.50
N THR A 27 10.53 -12.96 -2.73
CA THR A 27 9.65 -14.00 -3.28
C THR A 27 9.11 -13.63 -4.66
N ASN A 28 9.30 -12.38 -5.13
CA ASN A 28 8.66 -11.82 -6.33
C ASN A 28 7.13 -11.94 -6.34
N GLN A 29 6.52 -12.13 -5.17
CA GLN A 29 5.08 -12.16 -4.98
C GLN A 29 4.68 -10.91 -4.20
N THR A 30 3.78 -10.12 -4.75
CA THR A 30 3.26 -8.92 -4.09
C THR A 30 1.93 -9.27 -3.41
N PRO A 31 1.93 -9.62 -2.11
CA PRO A 31 0.68 -9.90 -1.41
C PRO A 31 -0.24 -8.66 -1.47
N GLY A 32 -1.45 -8.88 -2.00
CA GLY A 32 -2.42 -7.81 -2.19
C GLY A 32 -3.00 -7.33 -0.86
N LEU A 33 -2.65 -6.11 -0.44
CA LEU A 33 -3.26 -5.43 0.72
C LEU A 33 -4.78 -5.24 0.61
N ASN A 34 -5.31 -5.41 -0.59
CA ASN A 34 -6.73 -5.30 -0.92
C ASN A 34 -7.63 -6.00 0.10
N ILE A 35 -7.30 -7.23 0.51
CA ILE A 35 -8.15 -8.03 1.43
C ILE A 35 -8.16 -7.43 2.84
N ILE A 36 -7.02 -6.93 3.33
CA ILE A 36 -6.89 -6.35 4.67
C ILE A 36 -7.62 -5.01 4.73
N THR A 37 -7.44 -4.16 3.71
CA THR A 37 -8.12 -2.86 3.63
C THR A 37 -9.64 -3.02 3.52
N GLU A 38 -10.08 -4.04 2.77
CA GLU A 38 -11.48 -4.34 2.52
C GLU A 38 -12.17 -4.92 3.77
N TYR A 39 -11.43 -5.71 4.56
CA TYR A 39 -11.89 -6.18 5.86
C TYR A 39 -12.05 -5.05 6.87
N ILE A 40 -11.06 -4.15 6.98
CA ILE A 40 -11.10 -3.06 7.96
C ILE A 40 -12.24 -2.07 7.64
N MET A 41 -12.38 -1.67 6.38
CA MET A 41 -13.45 -0.74 6.00
C MET A 41 -14.84 -1.42 6.03
N GLY A 42 -14.90 -2.72 5.76
CA GLY A 42 -16.12 -3.52 5.93
C GLY A 42 -16.64 -3.57 7.37
N VAL A 43 -15.73 -3.55 8.36
CA VAL A 43 -16.10 -3.47 9.79
C VAL A 43 -16.51 -2.05 10.20
N ILE A 44 -15.85 -1.02 9.69
CA ILE A 44 -16.10 0.38 10.08
C ILE A 44 -17.38 0.96 9.45
N SER A 45 -17.72 0.57 8.22
CA SER A 45 -18.90 1.08 7.53
C SER A 45 -19.60 -0.02 6.72
N PRO A 46 -20.36 -0.89 7.40
CA PRO A 46 -21.12 -1.94 6.72
C PRO A 46 -22.17 -1.32 5.79
N GLY A 47 -22.28 -1.85 4.56
CA GLY A 47 -23.30 -1.45 3.58
C GLY A 47 -22.93 -0.28 2.65
N LEU A 48 -21.73 0.29 2.76
CA LEU A 48 -21.24 1.36 1.88
C LEU A 48 -20.12 0.86 0.94
N PRO A 49 -20.46 0.19 -0.18
CA PRO A 49 -19.47 -0.39 -1.09
C PRO A 49 -18.55 0.66 -1.74
N ILE A 50 -19.08 1.85 -2.03
CA ILE A 50 -18.30 2.96 -2.61
C ILE A 50 -17.20 3.43 -1.65
N ALA A 51 -17.48 3.47 -0.34
CA ALA A 51 -16.48 3.86 0.65
C ALA A 51 -15.36 2.82 0.76
N ASN A 52 -15.70 1.54 0.61
CA ASN A 52 -14.76 0.43 0.65
C ASN A 52 -13.82 0.44 -0.57
N VAL A 53 -14.37 0.57 -1.78
CA VAL A 53 -13.59 0.66 -3.02
C VAL A 53 -12.61 1.83 -2.97
N CYS A 54 -13.07 3.02 -2.56
CA CYS A 54 -12.18 4.16 -2.47
C CYS A 54 -11.08 3.97 -1.39
N PHE A 55 -11.40 3.43 -0.21
CA PHE A 55 -10.41 3.13 0.83
C PHE A 55 -9.33 2.16 0.34
N LYS A 56 -9.76 1.09 -0.32
CA LYS A 56 -8.90 0.09 -0.96
C LYS A 56 -7.99 0.74 -2.01
N THR A 57 -8.53 1.54 -2.92
CA THR A 57 -7.74 2.20 -3.96
C THR A 57 -6.68 3.12 -3.36
N TYR A 58 -7.02 3.92 -2.34
CA TYR A 58 -6.05 4.82 -1.71
C TYR A 58 -4.94 4.07 -0.97
N GLY A 59 -5.29 3.04 -0.17
CA GLY A 59 -4.29 2.24 0.54
C GLY A 59 -3.40 1.43 -0.40
N TYR A 60 -3.99 0.76 -1.39
CA TYR A 60 -3.27 -0.12 -2.32
C TYR A 60 -2.41 0.66 -3.32
N MET A 61 -2.94 1.70 -3.97
CA MET A 61 -2.18 2.47 -4.97
C MET A 61 -0.99 3.18 -4.31
N SER A 62 -1.17 3.72 -3.10
CA SER A 62 -0.07 4.36 -2.37
C SER A 62 1.05 3.37 -2.02
N MET A 63 0.72 2.14 -1.60
CA MET A 63 1.75 1.12 -1.35
C MET A 63 2.43 0.69 -2.65
N SER A 64 1.66 0.40 -3.71
CA SER A 64 2.20 -0.01 -5.00
C SER A 64 3.20 1.01 -5.54
N GLN A 65 2.87 2.30 -5.43
CA GLN A 65 3.77 3.38 -5.82
C GLN A 65 5.03 3.42 -4.94
N ALA A 66 4.90 3.22 -3.62
CA ALA A 66 6.04 3.20 -2.71
C ALA A 66 6.99 2.03 -2.96
N ILE A 67 6.46 0.84 -3.28
CA ILE A 67 7.27 -0.33 -3.65
C ILE A 67 8.04 -0.08 -4.95
N SER A 68 7.39 0.49 -5.96
CA SER A 68 8.08 0.90 -7.20
C SER A 68 9.22 1.87 -6.89
N PHE A 69 8.97 2.88 -6.05
CA PHE A 69 9.99 3.86 -5.65
C PHE A 69 11.17 3.22 -4.88
N LEU A 70 10.89 2.23 -4.01
CA LEU A 70 11.93 1.45 -3.31
C LEU A 70 12.74 0.57 -4.28
N SER A 71 12.07 -0.01 -5.28
CA SER A 71 12.74 -0.76 -6.35
C SER A 71 13.66 0.15 -7.17
N ASP A 72 13.20 1.36 -7.49
CA ASP A 72 13.99 2.37 -8.20
C ASP A 72 15.18 2.86 -7.35
N PHE A 73 15.03 3.03 -6.04
CA PHE A 73 16.15 3.34 -5.14
C PHE A 73 17.19 2.23 -5.09
N LYS A 74 16.74 0.96 -5.05
CA LYS A 74 17.63 -0.19 -5.13
C LYS A 74 18.41 -0.14 -6.45
N LEU A 75 17.71 0.06 -7.57
CA LEU A 75 18.32 0.21 -8.90
C LEU A 75 19.31 1.39 -8.96
N GLY A 76 18.97 2.55 -8.39
CA GLY A 76 19.85 3.72 -8.30
C GLY A 76 21.12 3.47 -7.49
N HIS A 77 21.03 2.75 -6.37
CA HIS A 77 22.22 2.32 -5.61
C HIS A 77 23.05 1.30 -6.41
N TYR A 78 22.42 0.38 -7.14
CA TYR A 78 23.12 -0.59 -8.01
C TYR A 78 23.75 0.06 -9.25
N MET A 79 23.18 1.14 -9.78
CA MET A 79 23.65 1.81 -10.99
C MET A 79 24.91 2.65 -10.78
N LYS A 80 25.31 2.94 -9.54
CA LYS A 80 26.58 3.62 -9.22
C LYS A 80 26.82 4.84 -10.13
N ILE A 81 25.78 5.64 -10.39
CA ILE A 81 25.94 6.90 -11.11
C ILE A 81 26.74 7.80 -10.16
N PRO A 82 28.00 8.14 -10.51
CA PRO A 82 28.82 9.00 -9.67
C PRO A 82 28.14 10.36 -9.47
N PRO A 83 28.41 11.03 -8.33
CA PRO A 83 27.78 12.30 -7.95
C PRO A 83 27.94 13.39 -9.01
#